data_AF-A0A960AYT3-F1
#
_entry.id   AF-A0A960AYT3-F1
#
_cell.length_a   1.000
_cell.length_b   1.000
_cell.length_c   1.000
_cell.angle_alpha   90.00
_cell.angle_beta   90.00
_cell.angle_gamma   90.00
#
_symmetry.space_group_name_H-M   'P 1'
#
loop_
_entity.id
_entity.type
_entity.pdbx_description
1 polymer ?
#
loop_
_entity_poly.entity_id
_entity_poly.type
_entity_poly.pdbx_seq_one_letter_code
_entity_poly.pdbx_strand_id
1 'polypeptide(L)'
;REGGLIDMGVEHGLVRKAGAWYTYEGDQLGQGKENARSFLRDNPDLANELEKKILEKLGVGPQVDQEAEVLSDKPIGIDDF
;
A
#
# COMPACT_ATOMS: atom_id res chain seq x y z
N ARG A 1 -4.32 14.92 -7.88
CA ARG A 1 -4.61 14.28 -6.57
C ARG A 1 -4.13 12.82 -6.59
N GLU A 2 -4.44 12.13 -7.67
CA GLU A 2 -4.20 10.71 -7.95
C GLU A 2 -2.72 10.35 -8.08
N GLY A 3 -1.89 11.29 -8.56
CA GLY A 3 -0.43 11.06 -8.66
C GLY A 3 0.21 10.76 -7.30
N GLY A 4 -0.24 11.44 -6.23
CA GLY A 4 0.23 11.20 -4.87
C GLY A 4 -0.24 9.86 -4.29
N LEU A 5 -1.45 9.40 -4.66
CA LEU A 5 -1.92 8.06 -4.26
C LEU A 5 -1.02 6.96 -4.79
N ILE A 6 -0.48 7.12 -6.01
CA ILE A 6 0.45 6.15 -6.57
C ILE A 6 1.80 6.17 -5.85
N ASP A 7 2.35 7.35 -5.57
CA ASP A 7 3.61 7.45 -4.82
C ASP A 7 3.48 6.80 -3.44
N MET A 8 2.45 7.21 -2.68
CA MET A 8 2.19 6.69 -1.34
C MET A 8 1.86 5.20 -1.38
N GLY A 9 1.08 4.77 -2.36
CA GLY A 9 0.76 3.36 -2.57
C GLY A 9 2.00 2.51 -2.83
N VAL A 10 2.96 2.99 -3.62
CA VAL A 10 4.23 2.29 -3.86
C VAL A 10 5.12 2.32 -2.62
N GLU A 11 5.23 3.48 -1.97
CA GLU A 11 6.03 3.67 -0.75
C GLU A 11 5.59 2.74 0.38
N HIS A 12 4.27 2.58 0.55
CA HIS A 12 3.68 1.66 1.52
C HIS A 12 3.53 0.22 0.98
N GLY A 13 3.97 -0.08 -0.24
CA GLY A 13 3.91 -1.43 -0.82
C GLY A 13 2.50 -1.96 -1.13
N LEU A 14 1.49 -1.08 -1.20
CA LEU A 14 0.14 -1.40 -1.67
C LEU A 14 0.10 -1.51 -3.20
N VAL A 15 0.86 -0.67 -3.89
CA VAL A 15 1.04 -0.70 -5.34
C VAL A 15 2.37 -1.36 -5.65
N ARG A 16 2.34 -2.43 -6.45
CA ARG A 16 3.54 -3.09 -6.96
C ARG A 16 3.99 -2.47 -8.27
N LYS A 17 5.31 -2.30 -8.41
CA LYS A 17 5.95 -1.85 -9.63
C LYS A 17 6.77 -2.99 -10.25
N ALA A 18 6.32 -3.51 -11.38
CA ALA A 18 7.04 -4.51 -12.17
C ALA A 18 7.68 -3.82 -13.38
N GLY A 19 8.90 -3.33 -13.22
CA GLY A 19 9.59 -2.53 -14.23
C GLY A 19 8.88 -1.20 -14.47
N ALA A 20 8.28 -1.03 -15.65
CA ALA A 20 7.47 0.16 -15.97
C ALA A 20 5.98 -0.01 -15.61
N TRP A 21 5.52 -1.21 -15.25
CA TRP A 21 4.12 -1.48 -14.96
C TRP A 21 3.78 -1.25 -13.49
N TYR A 22 2.62 -0.63 -13.25
CA TYR A 22 2.02 -0.46 -11.93
C TYR A 22 0.82 -1.38 -11.78
N THR A 23 0.75 -2.08 -10.66
CA THR A 23 -0.30 -3.06 -10.35
C THR A 23 -0.75 -2.88 -8.91
N TYR A 24 -2.06 -2.85 -8.70
CA TYR A 24 -2.68 -2.73 -7.39
C TYR A 24 -3.69 -3.88 -7.24
N GLU A 25 -3.52 -4.72 -6.21
CA GLU A 25 -4.39 -5.88 -5.92
C GLU A 25 -4.67 -6.85 -7.07
N GLY A 26 -3.80 -6.88 -8.07
CA GLY A 26 -3.95 -7.72 -9.27
C GLY A 26 -4.45 -6.94 -10.49
N ASP A 27 -5.01 -5.75 -10.30
CA ASP A 27 -5.39 -4.84 -11.38
C ASP A 27 -4.20 -4.06 -11.91
N GLN A 28 -4.05 -4.08 -13.23
CA GLN A 28 -2.97 -3.40 -13.91
C GLN A 28 -3.36 -1.93 -14.14
N LEU A 29 -2.87 -1.05 -13.27
CA LEU A 29 -3.12 0.39 -13.36
C LEU A 29 -2.54 1.00 -14.64
N GLY A 30 -1.42 0.46 -15.12
CA GLY A 30 -0.85 0.83 -16.42
C GLY A 30 0.67 0.96 -16.43
N GLN A 31 1.21 1.26 -17.61
CA GLN A 31 2.64 1.46 -17.81
C GLN A 31 3.01 2.92 -17.55
N GLY A 32 3.84 3.15 -16.53
CA GLY A 32 4.27 4.48 -16.12
C GLY A 32 3.26 5.17 -15.20
N LYS A 33 3.76 6.12 -14.41
CA LYS A 33 3.00 6.82 -13.39
C LYS A 33 1.82 7.62 -13.96
N GLU A 34 2.01 8.25 -15.13
CA GLU A 34 0.95 9.04 -15.80
C GLU A 34 -0.24 8.17 -16.22
N ASN A 35 -0.01 7.00 -16.81
CA ASN A 35 -1.10 6.10 -17.20
C ASN A 35 -1.83 5.53 -15.99
N ALA A 36 -1.08 5.10 -14.98
CA ALA A 36 -1.66 4.62 -13.74
C ALA A 36 -2.48 5.71 -13.02
N ARG A 37 -2.03 6.97 -13.08
CA ARG A 37 -2.78 8.12 -12.56
C ARG A 37 -4.10 8.31 -13.30
N SER A 38 -4.07 8.27 -14.63
CA SER A 38 -5.28 8.38 -15.45
C SER A 38 -6.24 7.24 -15.13
N PHE A 39 -5.75 6.01 -15.01
CA PHE A 39 -6.57 4.86 -14.64
C PHE A 39 -7.29 5.04 -13.30
N LEU A 40 -6.59 5.52 -12.26
CA LEU A 40 -7.23 5.83 -10.97
C LEU A 40 -8.22 7.01 -11.06
N ARG A 41 -7.99 7.95 -11.97
CA ARG A 41 -8.92 9.06 -12.21
C ARG A 41 -10.22 8.57 -12.87
N ASP A 42 -10.11 7.67 -13.82
CA ASP A 42 -11.24 7.05 -14.51
C ASP A 42 -11.96 6.00 -13.62
N ASN A 43 -11.28 5.46 -12.61
CA ASN A 43 -11.80 4.48 -11.66
C ASN A 43 -11.76 5.05 -10.22
N PRO A 44 -12.68 5.97 -9.87
CA PRO A 44 -12.67 6.62 -8.56
C PRO A 44 -12.88 5.63 -7.39
N ASP A 45 -13.57 4.51 -7.62
CA ASP A 45 -13.77 3.46 -6.62
C ASP A 45 -12.43 2.86 -6.16
N LEU A 46 -11.56 2.51 -7.11
CA LEU A 46 -10.20 2.02 -6.83
C LEU A 46 -9.32 3.09 -6.17
N ALA A 47 -9.45 4.34 -6.60
CA ALA A 47 -8.70 5.44 -6.00
C ALA A 47 -9.08 5.65 -4.52
N ASN A 48 -10.38 5.60 -4.20
CA ASN A 48 -10.88 5.73 -2.82
C ASN A 48 -10.45 4.54 -1.96
N GLU A 49 -10.47 3.32 -2.50
CA GLU A 49 -10.02 2.14 -1.79
C GLU A 49 -8.52 2.21 -1.48
N LEU A 50 -7.69 2.57 -2.48
CA LEU A 50 -6.26 2.77 -2.29
C LEU A 50 -5.99 3.88 -1.26
N GLU A 51 -6.70 5.00 -1.33
CA GLU A 51 -6.60 6.11 -0.35
C GLU A 51 -6.93 5.62 1.07
N LYS A 52 -8.00 4.82 1.22
CA LYS A 52 -8.40 4.24 2.50
C LYS A 52 -7.32 3.32 3.05
N LYS A 53 -6.79 2.41 2.24
CA LYS A 53 -5.71 1.50 2.66
C LYS A 53 -4.43 2.23 3.04
N ILE A 54 -4.10 3.31 2.33
CA ILE A 54 -2.96 4.17 2.68
C ILE A 54 -3.19 4.82 4.04
N LEU A 55 -4.38 5.39 4.28
CA LEU A 55 -4.74 6.02 5.55
C LEU A 55 -4.74 5.02 6.72
N GLU A 56 -5.28 3.82 6.52
CA GLU A 56 -5.25 2.72 7.48
C GLU A 56 -3.81 2.36 7.85
N LYS A 57 -2.91 2.30 6.85
CA LYS A 57 -1.49 1.99 7.04
C LYS A 57 -0.70 3.11 7.72
N LEU A 58 -1.15 4.36 7.57
CA LEU A 58 -0.63 5.54 8.28
C LEU A 58 -1.21 5.69 9.69
N GLY A 59 -2.15 4.84 10.10
CA GLY A 59 -2.81 4.91 11.40
C GLY A 59 -3.80 6.09 11.52
N VAL A 60 -4.26 6.64 10.40
CA VAL A 60 -5.22 7.75 10.34
C VAL A 60 -6.60 7.21 9.96
N GLY A 61 -7.33 6.66 10.93
CA GLY A 61 -8.68 6.11 10.75
C GLY A 61 -9.06 5.11 11.85
N PRO A 62 -10.35 4.79 12.06
CA PRO A 62 -10.75 3.78 13.04
C PRO A 62 -10.13 2.45 12.66
N GLN A 63 -9.28 1.93 13.54
CA GLN A 63 -8.51 0.71 13.33
C GLN A 63 -9.46 -0.47 13.08
N VAL A 64 -9.39 -1.04 11.88
CA VAL A 64 -9.86 -2.40 11.62
C VAL A 64 -8.61 -3.25 11.35
N ASP A 65 -8.00 -3.61 12.45
CA ASP A 65 -7.13 -4.76 12.69
C ASP A 65 -7.11 -5.79 11.54
N GLN A 66 -6.09 -5.73 10.68
CA GLN A 66 -5.57 -6.91 9.97
C GLN A 66 -4.05 -6.89 10.01
N GLU A 67 -3.55 -7.36 11.15
CA GLU A 67 -2.41 -8.27 11.32
C GLU A 67 -1.27 -8.16 10.29
N ALA A 68 -0.27 -7.35 10.64
CA ALA A 68 1.11 -7.61 10.23
C ALA A 68 1.87 -8.17 11.44
N GLU A 69 1.56 -9.42 11.76
CA GLU A 69 2.50 -10.31 12.43
C GLU A 69 3.71 -10.57 11.50
N VAL A 70 4.87 -10.85 12.09
CA VAL A 70 6.23 -11.08 11.50
C VAL A 70 7.06 -9.79 11.28
N LEU A 71 8.14 -9.47 11.99
CA LEU A 71 9.15 -10.30 12.67
C LEU A 71 9.74 -9.53 13.88
N SER A 72 9.44 -9.97 15.10
CA SER A 72 10.30 -9.72 16.26
C SER A 72 10.53 -11.04 17.00
N ASP A 73 11.16 -12.01 16.35
CA ASP A 73 11.72 -13.14 17.06
C ASP A 73 13.08 -12.75 17.65
N LYS A 74 13.03 -12.17 18.85
CA LYS A 74 14.04 -12.40 19.89
C LYS A 74 13.36 -12.33 21.26
N PRO A 75 12.94 -13.46 21.85
CA PRO A 75 12.86 -13.52 23.30
C PRO A 75 14.26 -13.66 23.87
N ILE A 76 14.55 -12.69 24.74
CA ILE A 76 15.67 -12.62 25.66
C ILE A 76 15.64 -13.85 26.58
N GLY A 77 16.78 -14.54 26.71
CA GLY A 77 17.06 -15.45 27.82
C GLY A 77 18.14 -14.83 28.69
N ILE A 78 17.72 -14.05 29.69
CA ILE A 78 18.54 -13.58 30.82
C ILE A 78 18.51 -14.69 31.88
N ASP A 79 19.71 -15.08 32.32
CA ASP A 79 20.11 -15.79 33.56
C ASP A 79 19.55 -17.19 33.88
N ASP A 80 20.47 -18.18 33.96
CA ASP A 80 20.52 -19.13 35.08
C ASP A 80 21.93 -19.79 35.17
N PHE A 81 22.71 -19.35 36.17
CA PHE A 81 23.97 -19.91 36.74
C PHE A 81 25.34 -19.71 36.07
#